data_AF-A0A928L798-F1
#
_entry.id   AF-A0A928L798-F1
#
_cell.length_a   1.000
_cell.length_b   1.000
_cell.length_c   1.000
_cell.angle_alpha   90.00
_cell.angle_beta   90.00
_cell.angle_gamma   90.00
#
_symmetry.space_group_name_H-M   'P 1'
#
loop_
_entity.id
_entity.type
_entity.pdbx_description
1 polymer ?
#
loop_
_entity_poly.entity_id
_entity_poly.type
_entity_poly.pdbx_seq_one_letter_code
_entity_poly.pdbx_strand_id
1 'polypeptide(L)'
;MTRNVELFFNSSYNGFTTISKIEKYLKEYRTAAVSLSDGLEWNEVVLYAVLAYDTETGRMNSADFMLLKMPYNRYAELCERLSGFCRLFFAGRK
;
A
#
# COMPACT_ATOMS: atom_id res chain seq x y z
N MET A 1 22.20 -18.65 16.51
CA MET A 1 21.78 -17.46 15.73
C MET A 1 20.28 -17.42 15.68
N THR A 2 19.65 -16.63 16.54
CA THR A 2 18.20 -16.44 16.56
C THR A 2 17.84 -15.61 15.33
N ARG A 3 17.17 -16.22 14.34
CA ARG A 3 16.65 -15.47 13.18
C ARG A 3 15.54 -14.57 13.70
N ASN A 4 15.82 -13.29 13.90
CA ASN A 4 14.78 -12.29 14.17
C ASN A 4 13.89 -12.22 12.91
N VAL A 5 12.75 -12.90 12.97
CA VAL A 5 11.72 -12.79 11.95
C VAL A 5 10.91 -11.55 12.28
N GLU A 6 11.08 -10.50 11.50
CA GLU A 6 10.24 -9.31 11.60
C GLU A 6 8.82 -9.66 11.11
N LEU A 7 7.85 -9.52 12.02
CA LEU A 7 6.45 -9.83 11.80
C LEU A 7 5.64 -8.52 11.72
N PHE A 8 4.73 -8.47 10.76
CA PHE A 8 3.94 -7.28 10.43
C PHE A 8 2.46 -7.64 10.35
N PHE A 9 1.57 -6.70 10.71
CA PHE A 9 0.14 -6.92 10.61
C PHE A 9 -0.32 -6.78 9.15
N ASN A 10 -1.03 -7.79 8.64
CA ASN A 10 -1.66 -7.73 7.32
C ASN A 10 -3.16 -7.50 7.54
N SER A 11 -3.77 -6.49 6.92
CA SER A 11 -5.20 -6.27 7.12
C SER A 11 -6.09 -7.17 6.26
N SER A 12 -5.56 -7.72 5.17
CA SER A 12 -6.26 -8.73 4.36
C SER A 12 -6.28 -10.10 5.04
N TYR A 13 -5.37 -10.35 5.98
CA TYR A 13 -5.28 -11.57 6.78
C TYR A 13 -5.14 -11.19 8.25
N ASN A 14 -6.19 -11.34 9.07
CA ASN A 14 -6.13 -11.12 10.53
C ASN A 14 -4.99 -11.92 11.20
N GLY A 15 -3.75 -11.43 11.15
CA GLY A 15 -2.56 -12.20 11.45
C GLY A 15 -1.25 -11.52 11.02
N PHE A 16 -0.14 -12.18 11.38
CA PHE A 16 1.21 -11.67 11.14
C PHE A 16 1.82 -12.26 9.87
N THR A 17 2.60 -11.47 9.16
CA THR A 17 3.34 -11.87 7.95
C THR A 17 4.78 -11.37 8.00
N THR A 18 5.66 -11.92 7.16
CA THR A 18 7.04 -11.46 7.02
C THR A 18 7.20 -10.37 5.97
N ILE A 19 8.30 -9.60 6.06
CA ILE A 19 8.64 -8.54 5.10
C ILE A 19 8.71 -9.07 3.66
N SER A 20 9.33 -10.23 3.44
CA SER A 20 9.47 -10.81 2.09
C SER A 20 8.13 -11.15 1.45
N LYS A 21 7.13 -11.50 2.26
CA LYS A 21 5.77 -11.77 1.78
C LYS A 21 5.03 -10.47 1.46
N ILE A 22 5.28 -9.40 2.22
CA ILE A 22 4.78 -8.05 1.93
C ILE A 22 5.37 -7.53 0.62
N GLU A 23 6.68 -7.66 0.40
CA GLU A 23 7.33 -7.25 -0.85
C GLU A 23 6.76 -8.00 -2.06
N LYS A 24 6.50 -9.30 -1.90
CA LYS A 24 5.83 -10.10 -2.93
C LYS A 24 4.44 -9.56 -3.25
N TYR A 25 3.60 -9.33 -2.25
CA TYR A 25 2.27 -8.77 -2.46
C TYR A 25 2.31 -7.36 -3.06
N LEU A 26 3.24 -6.51 -2.61
CA LEU A 26 3.42 -5.17 -3.16
C LEU A 26 3.71 -5.22 -4.66
N LYS A 27 4.56 -6.16 -5.11
CA LYS A 27 4.84 -6.36 -6.53
C LYS A 27 3.60 -6.86 -7.29
N GLU A 28 2.88 -7.85 -6.75
CA GLU A 28 1.67 -8.40 -7.37
C GLU A 28 0.59 -7.33 -7.56
N TYR A 29 0.29 -6.57 -6.50
CA TYR A 29 -0.70 -5.49 -6.54
C TYR A 29 -0.27 -4.33 -7.42
N ARG A 30 1.02 -3.97 -7.44
CA ARG A 30 1.54 -2.96 -8.38
C ARG A 30 1.30 -3.38 -9.83
N THR A 31 1.59 -4.64 -10.19
CA THR A 31 1.37 -5.13 -11.56
C THR A 31 -0.11 -5.09 -11.93
N ALA A 32 -0.99 -5.52 -11.03
CA ALA A 32 -2.44 -5.46 -11.25
C ALA A 32 -2.95 -4.01 -11.39
N ALA A 33 -2.48 -3.11 -10.53
CA ALA A 33 -2.86 -1.70 -10.57
C ALA A 33 -2.41 -1.01 -11.87
N VAL A 34 -1.21 -1.31 -12.35
CA VAL A 34 -0.74 -0.81 -13.66
C VAL A 34 -1.62 -1.33 -14.79
N SER A 35 -1.98 -2.62 -14.78
CA SER A 35 -2.90 -3.16 -15.79
C SER A 35 -4.28 -2.51 -15.76
N LEU A 36 -4.79 -2.15 -14.58
CA LEU A 36 -6.05 -1.43 -14.43
C LEU A 36 -5.92 0.05 -14.83
N SER A 37 -4.72 0.62 -14.71
CA SER A 37 -4.48 2.04 -14.97
C SER A 37 -4.65 2.44 -16.45
N ASP A 38 -4.52 1.47 -17.36
CA ASP A 38 -4.71 1.68 -18.80
C ASP A 38 -6.15 2.09 -19.16
N GLY A 39 -7.13 1.75 -18.32
CA GLY A 39 -8.55 2.09 -18.49
C GLY A 39 -9.06 3.24 -17.61
N LEU A 40 -8.16 4.03 -17.02
CA LEU A 40 -8.53 5.14 -16.15
C LEU A 40 -8.77 6.44 -16.92
N GLU A 41 -9.71 7.23 -16.40
CA GLU A 41 -9.83 8.63 -16.78
C GLU A 41 -8.61 9.43 -16.29
N TRP A 42 -8.36 10.59 -16.91
CA TRP A 42 -7.20 11.44 -16.61
C TRP A 42 -7.15 11.91 -15.15
N ASN A 43 -8.30 11.95 -14.47
CA ASN A 43 -8.44 12.38 -13.09
C ASN A 43 -8.63 11.21 -12.12
N GLU A 44 -8.28 9.98 -12.51
CA GLU A 44 -8.45 8.79 -11.69
C GLU A 44 -7.13 8.08 -11.42
N VAL A 45 -7.08 7.39 -10.28
CA VAL A 45 -5.96 6.55 -9.86
C VAL A 45 -6.47 5.24 -9.29
N VAL A 46 -5.60 4.23 -9.28
CA VAL A 46 -5.80 2.99 -8.53
C VAL A 46 -4.86 3.00 -7.34
N LEU A 47 -5.41 3.15 -6.14
CA LEU A 47 -4.69 2.94 -4.88
C LEU A 47 -4.48 1.43 -4.71
N TYR A 48 -3.22 1.02 -4.56
CA TYR A 48 -2.88 -0.40 -4.51
C TYR A 48 -2.20 -0.90 -3.23
N ALA A 49 -1.61 0.00 -2.45
CA ALA A 49 -1.12 -0.34 -1.12
C ALA A 49 -1.13 0.87 -0.18
N VAL A 50 -1.32 0.59 1.11
CA VAL A 50 -1.11 1.53 2.21
C VAL A 50 -0.23 0.84 3.24
N LEU A 51 0.95 1.39 3.48
CA LEU A 51 1.90 0.87 4.46
C LEU A 51 1.98 1.84 5.63
N ALA A 52 1.61 1.39 6.83
CA ALA A 52 1.71 2.20 8.03
C ALA A 52 3.06 1.96 8.72
N TYR A 53 3.67 3.02 9.21
CA TYR A 53 4.95 2.99 9.91
C TYR A 53 4.80 3.64 11.28
N ASP A 54 5.53 3.10 12.25
CA ASP A 54 5.77 3.73 13.53
C ASP A 54 6.70 4.93 13.34
N THR A 55 6.27 6.11 13.79
CA THR A 55 6.99 7.37 13.56
C THR A 55 8.26 7.50 14.39
N GLU A 56 8.39 6.76 15.50
CA GLU A 56 9.54 6.84 16.39
C GLU A 56 10.64 5.85 15.96
N THR A 57 10.24 4.63 15.60
CA THR A 57 11.15 3.54 15.28
C THR A 57 11.37 3.33 13.78
N GLY A 58 10.53 3.93 12.94
CA GLY A 58 10.53 3.73 11.48
C GLY A 58 10.13 2.31 11.05
N ARG A 59 9.69 1.46 11.98
CA ARG A 59 9.27 0.09 11.69
C ARG A 59 7.89 0.09 11.06
N MET A 60 7.67 -0.79 10.09
CA MET A 60 6.33 -0.96 9.51
C MET A 60 5.42 -1.64 10.54
N ASN A 61 4.22 -1.10 10.71
CA ASN A 61 3.19 -1.61 11.63
C ASN A 61 2.18 -2.47 10.88
N SER A 62 1.69 -1.97 9.75
CA SER A 62 0.74 -2.69 8.91
C SER A 62 1.01 -2.51 7.41
N ALA A 63 0.53 -3.49 6.64
CA ALA A 63 0.51 -3.43 5.19
C ALA A 63 -0.87 -3.83 4.67
N ASP A 64 -1.55 -2.87 4.05
CA ASP A 64 -2.87 -3.01 3.45
C ASP A 64 -2.71 -3.03 1.92
N PHE A 65 -3.27 -4.03 1.25
CA PHE A 65 -3.25 -4.16 -0.20
C PHE A 65 -4.67 -4.15 -0.75
N MET A 66 -4.90 -3.40 -1.82
CA MET A 66 -6.23 -3.25 -2.44
C MET A 66 -6.10 -2.88 -3.91
N LEU A 67 -7.19 -2.81 -4.67
CA LEU A 67 -7.20 -2.27 -6.03
C LEU A 67 -8.35 -1.29 -6.15
N LEU A 68 -8.23 -0.16 -5.45
CA LEU A 68 -9.30 0.80 -5.31
C LEU A 68 -9.15 1.93 -6.33
N LYS A 69 -10.04 1.93 -7.33
CA LYS A 69 -10.19 3.03 -8.28
C LYS A 69 -10.86 4.23 -7.59
N MET A 70 -10.25 5.40 -7.69
CA MET A 70 -10.82 6.63 -7.14
C MET A 70 -10.38 7.89 -7.90
N PRO A 71 -11.17 8.98 -7.82
CA PRO A 71 -10.74 10.29 -8.27
C PRO A 71 -9.46 10.77 -7.58
N TYR A 72 -8.56 11.42 -8.31
CA TYR A 72 -7.27 11.90 -7.83
C TYR A 72 -7.40 12.92 -6.69
N ASN A 73 -8.43 13.77 -6.72
CA ASN A 73 -8.70 14.71 -5.63
C ASN A 73 -8.97 13.99 -4.29
N ARG A 74 -9.76 12.92 -4.31
CA ARG A 74 -9.99 12.09 -3.11
C ARG A 74 -8.73 11.38 -2.65
N TYR A 75 -7.89 10.94 -3.59
CA TYR A 75 -6.58 10.38 -3.27
C TYR A 75 -5.66 11.42 -2.59
N ALA A 76 -5.65 12.66 -3.08
CA ALA A 76 -4.87 13.74 -2.49
C ALA A 76 -5.34 14.06 -1.05
N GLU A 77 -6.65 14.18 -0.84
CA GLU A 77 -7.23 14.35 0.50
C GLU A 77 -6.86 13.20 1.45
N LEU A 78 -6.87 11.96 0.96
CA LEU A 78 -6.46 10.79 1.72
C LEU A 78 -4.97 10.86 2.10
N CYS A 79 -4.10 11.28 1.16
CA CYS A 79 -2.68 11.48 1.40
C CYS A 79 -2.43 12.54 2.48
N GLU A 80 -3.09 13.70 2.39
CA GLU A 80 -2.93 14.76 3.39
C GLU A 80 -3.30 14.27 4.80
N ARG A 81 -4.40 13.52 4.91
CA ARG A 81 -4.86 12.98 6.20
C ARG A 81 -3.96 11.90 6.79
N LEU A 82 -3.29 11.10 5.96
CA LEU A 82 -2.57 9.91 6.40
C LEU A 82 -1.04 10.01 6.30
N SER A 83 -0.51 11.03 5.61
CA SER A 83 0.92 11.17 5.28
C SER A 83 1.88 11.13 6.47
N GLY A 84 1.42 11.52 7.67
CA GLY A 84 2.25 11.48 8.88
C GLY A 84 2.62 10.08 9.35
N PHE A 85 1.82 9.07 9.01
CA PHE A 85 1.95 7.70 9.55
C PHE A 85 1.98 6.63 8.45
N CYS A 86 1.51 6.97 7.25
CA CYS A 86 1.32 5.99 6.18
C CYS A 86 1.99 6.43 4.88
N ARG A 87 2.48 5.44 4.12
CA ARG A 87 2.88 5.59 2.73
C ARG A 87 1.83 4.95 1.84
N LEU A 88 1.24 5.76 0.97
CA LEU A 88 0.22 5.33 0.03
C LEU A 88 0.86 5.12 -1.34
N PHE A 89 0.46 4.05 -2.02
CA PHE A 89 0.99 3.67 -3.31
C PHE A 89 -0.15 3.58 -4.33
N PHE A 90 0.02 4.27 -5.45
CA PHE A 90 -1.00 4.32 -6.49
C PHE A 90 -0.40 4.14 -7.89
N ALA A 91 -1.25 3.75 -8.84
CA ALA A 91 -0.98 3.79 -10.27
C ALA A 91 -1.98 4.75 -10.93
N GLY A 92 -1.47 5.70 -11.70
CA GLY A 92 -2.27 6.55 -12.57
C GLY A 92 -2.12 6.13 -14.03
N ARG A 93 -2.91 6.74 -14.91
CA ARG A 93 -2.74 6.59 -16.35
C ARG A 93 -1.30 6.96 -16.76
N LYS A 94 -0.65 6.10 -17.55
CA LYS A 94 0.69 6.35 -18.10
C LYS A 94 0.67 7.43 -19.18
#